data_AF-A0A0P8ZE96-F1
#
_entry.id   AF-A0A0P8ZE96-F1
#
_cell.length_a   1.000
_cell.length_b   1.000
_cell.length_c   1.000
_cell.angle_alpha   90.00
_cell.angle_beta   90.00
_cell.angle_gamma   90.00
#
_symmetry.space_group_name_H-M   'P 1'
#
loop_
_entity.id
_entity.type
_entity.pdbx_description
1 polymer ?
#
loop_
_entity_poly.entity_id
_entity_poly.type
_entity_poly.pdbx_seq_one_letter_code
_entity_poly.pdbx_strand_id
1 'polypeptide(L)'
;MILPYTQIGNASKLSMYIKLDEEGSQQCENMEESVIESASGPDPHIGPAWRIHFALLEYKQFKAARTIQRFIRGFLTRKKVIRENEAATMIAKWWRGYKVRIDFFETVQNLLQERVMKFYNEKAQMIQASFRGWKTRQYLHDFQGMKVLRLQYAEDLLSQLARSLWKIKHEHKLPGVYSLRESALLSRIEDLSWSFGFRFHNGRVRAAIAAKRSYINDKRQEFRSAQRYFKSPYPGPDAEAIIFGEGVVNKNICTAGQRTFMVYDNSFRDRHIRKIYEKFAARRRNSMQANQENIRALFCRDLVRRMIKKRLVARNAEKITMRQFLDDLLAKSRE
;
A
#
# COMPACT_ATOMS: atom_id res chain seq x y z
N MET A 1 22.59 -40.54 10.31
CA MET A 1 23.82 -41.17 9.80
C MET A 1 24.85 -40.07 9.55
N ILE A 2 25.54 -39.63 10.62
CA ILE A 2 26.86 -38.99 10.58
C ILE A 2 27.55 -39.49 11.86
N LEU A 3 28.68 -40.18 11.66
CA LEU A 3 29.47 -40.84 12.70
C LEU A 3 30.28 -39.85 13.55
N PRO A 4 30.70 -40.26 14.76
CA PRO A 4 31.47 -39.49 15.74
C PRO A 4 32.99 -39.72 15.60
N TYR A 5 33.84 -38.89 16.22
CA TYR A 5 35.12 -39.25 16.90
C TYR A 5 35.81 -37.97 17.44
N THR A 6 35.87 -37.82 18.77
CA THR A 6 37.06 -37.80 19.66
C THR A 6 38.14 -36.74 19.39
N GLN A 7 38.46 -35.93 20.41
CA GLN A 7 39.65 -36.12 21.26
C GLN A 7 39.63 -35.09 22.41
N ILE A 8 39.14 -35.53 23.56
CA ILE A 8 39.48 -34.94 24.86
C ILE A 8 40.70 -35.74 25.32
N GLY A 9 41.88 -35.16 25.13
CA GLY A 9 43.17 -35.72 25.53
C GLY A 9 43.85 -34.75 26.46
N ASN A 10 43.94 -35.15 27.73
CA ASN A 10 44.71 -34.48 28.77
C ASN A 10 46.18 -34.38 28.38
N ALA A 11 46.74 -33.17 28.41
CA ALA A 11 48.14 -32.95 28.72
C ALA A 11 48.23 -32.33 30.11
N SER A 12 48.52 -33.20 31.07
CA SER A 12 48.97 -32.90 32.42
C SER A 12 50.26 -32.08 32.39
N LYS A 13 50.46 -31.32 33.48
CA LYS A 13 51.75 -30.80 33.99
C LYS A 13 52.42 -29.67 33.21
N LEU A 14 52.12 -28.43 33.62
CA LEU A 14 53.20 -27.49 33.94
C LEU A 14 52.74 -26.55 35.06
N SER A 15 53.28 -26.83 36.26
CA SER A 15 53.56 -25.92 37.38
C SER A 15 52.45 -24.94 37.79
N MET A 16 51.74 -25.11 38.91
CA MET A 16 52.29 -25.29 40.27
C MET A 16 53.49 -24.35 40.50
N TYR A 17 53.22 -23.06 40.71
CA TYR A 17 54.04 -22.13 41.52
C TYR A 17 53.20 -20.87 41.77
N ILE A 18 52.20 -21.00 42.64
CA ILE A 18 51.63 -19.88 43.40
C ILE A 18 51.59 -20.35 44.85
N LYS A 19 52.74 -20.20 45.52
CA LYS A 19 52.87 -20.05 46.97
C LYS A 19 54.36 -19.88 47.28
N LEU A 20 54.67 -18.74 47.89
CA LEU A 20 55.87 -18.44 48.70
C LEU A 20 57.13 -18.40 47.80
N ASP A 21 57.87 -17.30 47.74
CA ASP A 21 58.73 -16.85 48.82
C ASP A 21 58.82 -15.32 48.87
N GLU A 22 58.32 -14.73 49.96
CA GLU A 22 58.72 -13.41 50.45
C GLU A 22 59.96 -13.50 51.37
N GLU A 23 60.62 -14.65 51.45
CA GLU A 23 61.84 -14.83 52.25
C GLU A 23 63.04 -15.07 51.33
N GLY A 24 63.52 -13.96 50.77
CA GLY A 24 64.82 -13.85 50.11
C GLY A 24 65.82 -13.06 50.97
N SER A 25 65.76 -13.21 52.30
CA SER A 25 66.87 -12.88 53.20
C SER A 25 67.95 -13.95 53.01
N GLN A 26 68.72 -13.83 51.93
CA GLN A 26 70.00 -14.51 51.82
C GLN A 26 71.06 -13.59 52.39
N GLN A 27 71.33 -13.85 53.67
CA GLN A 27 72.63 -13.79 54.32
C GLN A 27 73.77 -13.53 53.31
N CYS A 28 74.24 -12.29 53.25
CA CYS A 28 75.65 -12.09 52.99
C CYS A 28 76.34 -12.40 54.32
N GLU A 29 76.88 -13.61 54.38
CA GLU A 29 77.82 -14.02 55.41
C GLU A 29 78.90 -12.94 55.57
N ASN A 30 79.00 -12.43 56.78
CA ASN A 30 80.23 -12.10 57.50
C ASN A 30 81.47 -11.88 56.61
N MET A 31 81.73 -10.62 56.27
CA MET A 31 83.10 -10.14 56.20
C MET A 31 83.28 -9.26 57.43
N GLU A 32 83.84 -9.85 58.48
CA GLU A 32 84.42 -9.09 59.58
C GLU A 32 85.43 -8.10 58.98
N GLU A 33 85.08 -6.82 58.93
CA GLU A 33 86.08 -5.77 58.82
C GLU A 33 86.41 -5.35 60.25
N SER A 34 87.49 -5.95 60.74
CA SER A 34 88.10 -5.65 62.02
C SER A 34 88.42 -4.16 62.09
N VAL A 35 87.62 -3.44 62.88
CA VAL A 35 87.99 -2.12 63.40
C VAL A 35 89.15 -2.35 64.37
N ILE A 36 90.37 -2.31 63.85
CA ILE A 36 91.58 -2.11 64.64
C ILE A 36 91.74 -0.60 64.80
N GLU A 37 91.36 -0.13 65.97
CA GLU A 37 91.73 1.18 66.48
C GLU A 37 93.22 1.17 66.82
N SER A 38 94.04 1.96 66.12
CA SER A 38 95.38 2.37 66.56
C SER A 38 95.93 3.53 65.74
N ALA A 39 96.11 4.65 66.44
CA ALA A 39 97.25 5.56 66.35
C ALA A 39 97.40 6.54 65.17
N SER A 40 97.48 7.79 65.59
CA SER A 40 98.02 8.98 64.95
C SER A 40 99.35 8.81 64.17
N GLY A 41 99.32 9.20 62.88
CA GLY A 41 100.43 9.77 62.08
C GLY A 41 101.23 8.81 61.17
N PRO A 42 101.94 9.29 60.12
CA PRO A 42 101.77 10.45 59.23
C PRO A 42 101.40 10.04 57.77
N ASP A 43 101.08 11.02 56.90
CA ASP A 43 100.59 10.87 55.51
C ASP A 43 101.25 9.75 54.67
N PRO A 44 100.46 8.90 53.96
CA PRO A 44 101.02 7.85 53.11
C PRO A 44 101.47 8.40 51.75
N HIS A 45 102.74 8.15 51.46
CA HIS A 45 103.49 8.45 50.25
C HIS A 45 102.72 8.31 48.91
N ILE A 46 102.74 9.40 48.14
CA ILE A 46 102.25 9.51 46.75
C ILE A 46 103.26 8.82 45.81
N GLY A 47 103.10 7.51 45.58
CA GLY A 47 103.83 6.73 44.58
C GLY A 47 102.96 6.32 43.37
N PRO A 48 103.55 5.99 42.21
CA PRO A 48 102.80 5.61 40.99
C PRO A 48 101.90 4.37 41.16
N ALA A 49 102.22 3.45 42.08
CA ALA A 49 101.43 2.26 42.35
C ALA A 49 100.03 2.55 42.94
N TRP A 50 99.91 3.56 43.80
CA TRP A 50 98.61 4.02 44.33
C TRP A 50 97.71 4.46 43.19
N ARG A 51 98.23 5.28 42.27
CA ARG A 51 97.43 5.85 41.16
C ARG A 51 96.85 4.75 40.28
N ILE A 52 97.61 3.69 40.04
CA ILE A 52 97.16 2.52 39.27
C ILE A 52 96.08 1.74 40.05
N HIS A 53 96.26 1.54 41.36
CA HIS A 53 95.26 0.88 42.21
C HIS A 53 93.92 1.65 42.22
N PHE A 54 93.97 2.98 42.34
CA PHE A 54 92.79 3.83 42.30
C PHE A 54 92.09 3.78 40.93
N ALA A 55 92.84 3.87 39.84
CA ALA A 55 92.29 3.75 38.48
C ALA A 55 91.63 2.38 38.22
N LEU A 56 92.17 1.29 38.78
CA LEU A 56 91.57 -0.05 38.70
C LEU A 56 90.26 -0.14 39.49
N LEU A 57 90.19 0.49 40.67
CA LEU A 57 88.96 0.58 41.45
C LEU A 57 87.89 1.39 40.72
N GLU A 58 88.25 2.56 40.18
CA GLU A 58 87.34 3.38 39.37
C GLU A 58 86.84 2.61 38.14
N TYR A 59 87.69 1.85 37.46
CA TYR A 59 87.29 1.02 36.32
C TYR A 59 86.32 -0.10 36.72
N LYS A 60 86.53 -0.75 37.86
CA LYS A 60 85.60 -1.76 38.41
C LYS A 60 84.25 -1.13 38.74
N GLN A 61 84.25 0.03 39.41
CA GLN A 61 83.04 0.79 39.72
C GLN A 61 82.31 1.23 38.44
N PHE A 62 83.03 1.70 37.43
CA PHE A 62 82.47 2.06 36.13
C PHE A 62 81.82 0.85 35.42
N LYS A 63 82.47 -0.32 35.42
CA LYS A 63 81.92 -1.55 34.86
C LYS A 63 80.66 -2.02 35.61
N ALA A 64 80.65 -1.92 36.94
CA ALA A 64 79.48 -2.22 37.76
C ALA A 64 78.33 -1.26 37.44
N ALA A 65 78.59 0.05 37.43
CA ALA A 65 77.62 1.09 37.08
C ALA A 65 77.04 0.87 35.67
N ARG A 66 77.88 0.56 34.67
CA ARG A 66 77.43 0.27 33.30
C ARG A 66 76.52 -0.96 33.24
N THR A 67 76.83 -1.98 34.05
CA THR A 67 76.03 -3.20 34.14
C THR A 67 74.65 -2.90 34.72
N ILE A 68 74.60 -2.17 35.85
CA ILE A 68 73.35 -1.72 36.48
C ILE A 68 72.51 -0.90 35.48
N GLN A 69 73.12 0.08 34.82
CA GLN A 69 72.44 0.93 33.84
C GLN A 69 71.87 0.13 32.66
N ARG A 70 72.58 -0.90 32.17
CA ARG A 70 72.08 -1.79 31.11
C ARG A 70 70.82 -2.54 31.55
N PHE A 71 70.83 -3.09 32.77
CA PHE A 71 69.68 -3.80 33.32
C PHE A 71 68.49 -2.86 33.54
N ILE A 72 68.70 -1.66 34.09
CA ILE A 72 67.64 -0.67 34.30
C ILE A 72 67.01 -0.26 32.96
N ARG A 73 67.81 0.03 31.92
CA ARG A 73 67.29 0.36 30.59
C ARG A 73 66.43 -0.77 30.02
N GLY A 74 66.93 -2.02 30.10
CA GLY A 74 66.17 -3.19 29.66
C GLY A 74 64.86 -3.40 30.44
N PHE A 75 64.89 -3.22 31.76
CA PHE A 75 63.70 -3.29 32.61
C PHE A 75 62.66 -2.23 32.23
N LEU A 76 63.07 -0.98 32.05
CA LEU A 76 62.17 0.11 31.64
C LEU A 76 61.53 -0.15 30.28
N THR A 77 62.30 -0.62 29.29
CA THR A 77 61.76 -0.96 27.97
C THR A 77 60.76 -2.11 28.04
N ARG A 78 61.07 -3.19 28.76
CA ARG A 78 60.12 -4.32 28.93
C ARG A 78 58.85 -3.87 29.64
N LYS A 79 58.96 -3.07 30.70
CA LYS A 79 57.80 -2.50 31.42
C LYS A 79 56.97 -1.56 30.54
N LYS A 80 57.60 -0.85 29.60
CA LYS A 80 56.89 -0.03 28.61
C LYS A 80 56.12 -0.91 27.62
N VAL A 81 56.77 -1.91 27.03
CA VAL A 81 56.15 -2.85 26.07
C VAL A 81 54.99 -3.63 26.70
N ILE A 82 55.15 -4.09 27.94
CA ILE A 82 54.06 -4.77 28.68
C ILE A 82 52.85 -3.84 28.80
N ARG A 83 53.05 -2.58 29.24
CA ARG A 83 51.96 -1.60 29.35
C ARG A 83 51.29 -1.30 28.02
N GLU A 84 52.07 -1.16 26.94
CA GLU A 84 51.54 -0.92 25.60
C GLU A 84 50.72 -2.12 25.10
N ASN A 85 51.20 -3.34 25.32
CA ASN A 85 50.47 -4.56 24.97
C ASN A 85 49.20 -4.74 25.81
N GLU A 86 49.24 -4.45 27.10
CA GLU A 86 48.06 -4.46 27.98
C GLU A 86 47.02 -3.44 27.52
N ALA A 87 47.44 -2.22 27.19
CA ALA A 87 46.56 -1.19 26.65
C ALA A 87 45.95 -1.63 25.30
N ALA A 88 46.76 -2.13 24.37
CA ALA A 88 46.31 -2.60 23.07
C ALA A 88 45.33 -3.78 23.18
N THR A 89 45.62 -4.75 24.05
CA THR A 89 44.73 -5.90 24.29
C THR A 89 43.43 -5.48 24.97
N MET A 90 43.47 -4.52 25.89
CA MET A 90 42.28 -3.96 26.51
C MET A 90 41.39 -3.27 25.47
N ILE A 91 41.96 -2.39 24.64
CA ILE A 91 41.22 -1.71 23.55
C ILE A 91 40.62 -2.75 22.60
N ALA A 92 41.41 -3.74 22.16
CA ALA A 92 40.93 -4.78 21.26
C ALA A 92 39.81 -5.64 21.89
N LYS A 93 39.90 -5.95 23.18
CA LYS A 93 38.85 -6.69 23.92
C LYS A 93 37.55 -5.89 23.97
N TRP A 94 37.62 -4.61 24.33
CA TRP A 94 36.46 -3.73 24.36
C TRP A 94 35.84 -3.55 22.98
N TRP A 95 36.66 -3.36 21.95
CA TRP A 95 36.19 -3.23 20.56
C TRP A 95 35.47 -4.48 20.08
N ARG A 96 36.04 -5.68 20.29
CA ARG A 96 35.37 -6.95 19.92
C ARG A 96 34.04 -7.10 20.65
N GLY A 97 33.98 -6.77 21.93
CA GLY A 97 32.74 -6.82 22.71
C GLY A 97 31.69 -5.82 22.21
N TYR A 98 32.09 -4.60 21.89
CA TYR A 98 31.22 -3.56 21.32
C TYR A 98 30.66 -3.99 19.97
N LYS A 99 31.51 -4.49 19.07
CA LYS A 99 31.11 -4.97 17.74
C LYS A 99 30.05 -6.07 17.84
N VAL A 100 30.29 -7.10 18.66
CA VAL A 100 29.31 -8.19 18.85
C VAL A 100 27.98 -7.65 19.38
N ARG A 101 27.97 -6.69 20.30
CA ARG A 101 26.72 -6.11 20.84
C ARG A 101 25.94 -5.33 19.80
N ILE A 102 26.62 -4.62 18.89
CA ILE A 102 25.96 -3.95 17.76
C ILE A 102 25.33 -4.98 16.82
N ASP A 103 26.12 -5.96 16.39
CA ASP A 103 25.71 -6.95 15.41
C ASP A 103 24.60 -7.87 15.98
N PHE A 104 24.59 -8.09 17.30
CA PHE A 104 23.61 -8.94 17.97
C PHE A 104 22.18 -8.45 17.79
N PHE A 105 21.92 -7.15 18.00
CA PHE A 105 20.57 -6.61 17.87
C PHE A 105 20.06 -6.72 16.43
N GLU A 106 20.91 -6.43 15.46
CA GLU A 106 20.57 -6.58 14.04
C GLU A 106 20.27 -8.04 13.71
N THR A 107 21.13 -8.97 14.16
CA THR A 107 20.96 -10.41 13.91
C THR A 107 19.67 -10.94 14.53
N VAL A 108 19.40 -10.61 15.79
CA VAL A 108 18.17 -11.03 16.49
C VAL A 108 16.93 -10.46 15.81
N GLN A 109 16.98 -9.20 15.38
CA GLN A 109 15.87 -8.57 14.68
C GLN A 109 15.58 -9.25 13.34
N ASN A 110 16.63 -9.60 12.57
CA ASN A 110 16.48 -10.31 11.29
C ASN A 110 15.90 -11.71 11.49
N LEU A 111 16.40 -12.48 12.47
CA LEU A 111 15.87 -13.80 12.80
C LEU A 111 14.40 -13.76 13.25
N LEU A 112 14.04 -12.75 14.05
CA LEU A 112 12.66 -12.54 14.46
C LEU A 112 11.77 -12.25 13.24
N GLN A 113 12.22 -11.37 12.35
CA GLN A 113 11.50 -10.98 11.13
C GLN A 113 11.28 -12.18 10.20
N GLU A 114 12.30 -13.01 9.98
CA GLU A 114 12.18 -14.25 9.20
C GLU A 114 11.16 -15.22 9.81
N ARG A 115 11.21 -15.42 11.13
CA ARG A 115 10.30 -16.33 11.83
C ARG A 115 8.85 -15.86 11.74
N VAL A 116 8.61 -14.57 11.97
CA VAL A 116 7.29 -13.94 11.86
C VAL A 116 6.76 -14.09 10.43
N MET A 117 7.58 -13.80 9.42
CA MET A 117 7.19 -13.93 8.01
C MET A 117 6.85 -15.37 7.64
N LYS A 118 7.67 -16.33 8.08
CA LYS A 118 7.43 -17.75 7.84
C LYS A 118 6.09 -18.20 8.43
N PHE A 119 5.82 -17.84 9.69
CA PHE A 119 4.56 -18.16 10.36
C PHE A 119 3.34 -17.61 9.60
N TYR A 120 3.34 -16.32 9.25
CA TYR A 120 2.22 -15.73 8.53
C TYR A 120 2.07 -16.26 7.10
N ASN A 121 3.18 -16.57 6.42
CA ASN A 121 3.14 -17.19 5.10
C ASN A 121 2.50 -18.58 5.15
N GLU A 122 2.85 -19.41 6.14
CA GLU A 122 2.24 -20.73 6.34
C GLU A 122 0.73 -20.60 6.59
N LYS A 123 0.31 -19.69 7.49
CA LYS A 123 -1.12 -19.43 7.73
C LYS A 123 -1.84 -18.90 6.51
N ALA A 124 -1.23 -17.98 5.76
CA ALA A 124 -1.79 -17.44 4.53
C ALA A 124 -1.97 -18.54 3.47
N GLN A 125 -1.01 -19.46 3.33
CA GLN A 125 -1.12 -20.60 2.40
C GLN A 125 -2.29 -21.51 2.77
N MET A 126 -2.47 -21.83 4.07
CA MET A 126 -3.60 -22.64 4.53
C MET A 126 -4.94 -21.99 4.19
N ILE A 127 -5.09 -20.68 4.48
CA ILE A 127 -6.31 -19.92 4.19
C ILE A 127 -6.56 -19.88 2.67
N GLN A 128 -5.54 -19.57 1.88
CA GLN A 128 -5.65 -19.49 0.43
C GLN A 128 -6.01 -20.83 -0.20
N ALA A 129 -5.41 -21.94 0.25
CA ALA A 129 -5.73 -23.27 -0.23
C ALA A 129 -7.19 -23.64 0.06
N SER A 130 -7.64 -23.41 1.29
CA SER A 130 -9.04 -23.64 1.70
C SER A 130 -10.02 -22.81 0.87
N PHE A 131 -9.75 -21.51 0.71
CA PHE A 131 -10.58 -20.61 -0.08
C PHE A 131 -10.63 -20.98 -1.56
N ARG A 132 -9.49 -21.33 -2.18
CA ARG A 132 -9.44 -21.80 -3.58
C ARG A 132 -10.32 -23.04 -3.75
N GLY A 133 -10.24 -23.99 -2.82
CA GLY A 133 -11.08 -25.19 -2.83
C GLY A 133 -12.57 -24.87 -2.71
N TRP A 134 -12.96 -24.06 -1.72
CA TRP A 134 -14.35 -23.60 -1.56
C TRP A 134 -14.88 -22.88 -2.81
N LYS A 135 -14.10 -21.93 -3.34
CA LYS A 135 -14.48 -21.13 -4.51
C LYS A 135 -14.72 -21.99 -5.74
N THR A 136 -13.85 -22.97 -6.01
CA THR A 136 -14.03 -23.90 -7.12
C THR A 136 -15.33 -24.67 -6.98
N ARG A 137 -15.63 -25.20 -5.80
CA ARG A 137 -16.88 -25.95 -5.55
C ARG A 137 -18.12 -25.09 -5.71
N GLN A 138 -18.03 -23.79 -5.42
CA GLN A 138 -19.17 -22.88 -5.52
C GLN A 138 -19.47 -22.45 -6.97
N TYR A 139 -18.46 -22.15 -7.79
CA TYR A 139 -18.68 -21.46 -9.09
C TYR A 139 -18.35 -22.28 -10.34
N LEU A 140 -17.62 -23.39 -10.24
CA LEU A 140 -17.22 -24.16 -11.43
C LEU A 140 -18.43 -24.85 -12.10
N HIS A 141 -19.41 -25.30 -11.31
CA HIS A 141 -20.67 -25.85 -11.82
C HIS A 141 -21.59 -24.78 -12.41
N ASP A 142 -21.56 -23.57 -11.87
CA ASP A 142 -22.51 -22.50 -12.22
C ASP A 142 -22.15 -21.83 -13.56
N PHE A 143 -20.86 -21.69 -13.90
CA PHE A 143 -20.47 -21.09 -15.18
C PHE A 143 -20.89 -21.95 -16.39
N GLN A 144 -20.65 -23.26 -16.32
CA GLN A 144 -21.07 -24.18 -17.38
C GLN A 144 -22.59 -24.29 -17.44
N GLY A 145 -23.27 -24.37 -16.29
CA GLY A 145 -24.73 -24.36 -16.22
C GLY A 145 -25.36 -23.11 -16.82
N MET A 146 -24.85 -21.92 -16.48
CA MET A 146 -25.31 -20.64 -17.00
C MET A 146 -25.05 -20.49 -18.51
N LYS A 147 -23.91 -21.01 -19.00
CA LYS A 147 -23.60 -21.02 -20.44
C LYS A 147 -24.59 -21.91 -21.21
N VAL A 148 -24.87 -23.11 -20.70
CA VAL A 148 -25.84 -24.05 -21.28
C VAL A 148 -27.25 -23.46 -21.25
N LEU A 149 -27.69 -22.91 -20.13
CA LEU A 149 -29.00 -22.23 -20.00
C LEU A 149 -29.17 -21.09 -21.00
N ARG A 150 -28.14 -20.28 -21.23
CA ARG A 150 -28.19 -19.20 -22.22
C ARG A 150 -28.28 -19.71 -23.66
N LEU A 151 -27.59 -20.80 -23.98
CA LEU A 151 -27.66 -21.44 -25.30
C LEU A 151 -29.05 -22.03 -25.53
N GLN A 152 -29.58 -22.79 -24.57
CA GLN A 152 -30.93 -23.34 -24.61
C GLN A 152 -31.99 -22.25 -24.75
N TYR A 153 -31.86 -21.14 -24.01
CA TYR A 153 -32.79 -20.01 -24.11
C TYR A 153 -32.74 -19.33 -25.48
N ALA A 154 -31.55 -19.17 -26.07
CA ALA A 154 -31.40 -18.63 -27.42
C ALA A 154 -32.01 -19.56 -28.48
N GLU A 155 -31.81 -20.88 -28.34
CA GLU A 155 -32.41 -21.91 -29.21
C GLU A 155 -33.94 -21.89 -29.12
N ASP A 156 -34.50 -21.75 -27.92
CA ASP A 156 -35.95 -21.63 -27.70
C ASP A 156 -36.53 -20.36 -28.34
N LEU A 157 -35.81 -19.24 -28.25
CA LEU A 157 -36.19 -17.96 -28.87
C LEU A 157 -36.22 -18.06 -30.39
N LEU A 158 -35.18 -18.64 -30.98
CA LEU A 158 -35.09 -18.86 -32.44
C LEU A 158 -36.20 -19.81 -32.91
N SER A 159 -36.47 -20.87 -32.14
CA SER A 159 -37.54 -21.84 -32.44
C SER A 159 -38.93 -21.19 -32.41
N GLN A 160 -39.19 -20.31 -31.44
CA GLN A 160 -40.45 -19.57 -31.36
C GLN A 160 -40.59 -18.52 -32.47
N LEU A 161 -39.51 -17.82 -32.81
CA LEU A 161 -39.48 -16.91 -33.96
C LEU A 161 -39.80 -17.66 -35.25
N ALA A 162 -39.15 -18.80 -35.49
CA ALA A 162 -39.39 -19.62 -36.68
C ALA A 162 -40.86 -20.04 -36.80
N ARG A 163 -41.48 -20.50 -35.70
CA ARG A 163 -42.91 -20.86 -35.67
C ARG A 163 -43.84 -19.67 -35.91
N SER A 164 -43.52 -18.51 -35.35
CA SER A 164 -44.31 -17.29 -35.54
C SER A 164 -44.26 -16.80 -37.00
N LEU A 165 -43.07 -16.82 -37.61
CA LEU A 165 -42.87 -16.47 -39.01
C LEU A 165 -43.56 -17.46 -39.95
N TRP A 166 -43.54 -18.75 -39.61
CA TRP A 166 -44.28 -19.78 -40.34
C TRP A 166 -45.79 -19.51 -40.32
N LYS A 167 -46.38 -19.21 -39.15
CA LYS A 167 -47.80 -18.83 -39.05
C LYS A 167 -48.14 -17.59 -39.87
N ILE A 168 -47.31 -16.54 -39.76
CA ILE A 168 -47.49 -15.29 -40.52
C ILE A 168 -47.45 -15.54 -42.03
N LYS A 169 -46.52 -16.39 -42.50
CA LYS A 169 -46.41 -16.79 -43.91
C LYS A 169 -47.67 -17.52 -44.41
N HIS A 170 -48.22 -18.41 -43.59
CA HIS A 170 -49.42 -19.20 -43.94
C HIS A 170 -50.73 -18.40 -43.79
N GLU A 171 -50.78 -17.37 -42.96
CA GLU A 171 -51.94 -16.48 -42.80
C GLU A 171 -51.94 -15.29 -43.79
N HIS A 172 -51.00 -15.24 -44.75
CA HIS A 172 -50.83 -14.16 -45.72
C HIS A 172 -50.69 -12.75 -45.11
N LYS A 173 -50.23 -12.66 -43.85
CA LYS A 173 -49.94 -11.37 -43.20
C LYS A 173 -48.52 -10.94 -43.54
N LEU A 174 -48.31 -9.63 -43.69
CA LEU A 174 -46.97 -9.09 -43.94
C LEU A 174 -46.07 -9.32 -42.72
N PRO A 175 -44.89 -9.95 -42.89
CA PRO A 175 -43.90 -10.05 -41.83
C PRO A 175 -43.42 -8.65 -41.44
N GLY A 176 -43.55 -8.29 -40.17
CA GLY A 176 -43.19 -6.96 -39.71
C GLY A 176 -43.15 -6.86 -38.18
N VAL A 177 -42.48 -5.82 -37.69
CA VAL A 177 -42.31 -5.53 -36.26
C VAL A 177 -43.65 -5.45 -35.52
N TYR A 178 -44.71 -4.99 -36.20
CA TYR A 178 -46.06 -4.89 -35.64
C TYR A 178 -46.76 -6.25 -35.54
N SER A 179 -46.58 -7.14 -36.53
CA SER A 179 -47.12 -8.51 -36.53
C SER A 179 -46.51 -9.40 -35.44
N LEU A 180 -45.31 -9.06 -34.95
CA LEU A 180 -44.60 -9.77 -33.88
C LEU A 180 -44.79 -9.12 -32.50
N ARG A 181 -45.36 -7.90 -32.43
CA ARG A 181 -45.44 -7.09 -31.22
C ARG A 181 -46.40 -7.64 -30.17
N GLU A 182 -47.47 -8.29 -30.61
CA GLU A 182 -48.50 -8.89 -29.74
C GLU A 182 -48.12 -10.30 -29.26
N SER A 183 -46.98 -10.82 -29.73
CA SER A 183 -46.54 -12.18 -29.40
C SER A 183 -45.74 -12.22 -28.09
N ALA A 184 -45.83 -13.35 -27.38
CA ALA A 184 -45.03 -13.63 -26.18
C ALA A 184 -43.50 -13.55 -26.39
N LEU A 185 -43.03 -13.44 -27.64
CA LEU A 185 -41.62 -13.23 -27.99
C LEU A 185 -41.10 -11.87 -27.52
N LEU A 186 -41.91 -10.80 -27.57
CA LEU A 186 -41.44 -9.46 -27.19
C LEU A 186 -41.12 -9.41 -25.69
N SER A 187 -42.00 -9.95 -24.84
CA SER A 187 -41.76 -10.08 -23.40
C SER A 187 -40.47 -10.85 -23.10
N ARG A 188 -40.21 -11.95 -23.82
CA ARG A 188 -38.97 -12.73 -23.66
C ARG A 188 -37.71 -11.99 -24.14
N ILE A 189 -37.82 -11.18 -25.19
CA ILE A 189 -36.72 -10.32 -25.66
C ILE A 189 -36.44 -9.19 -24.66
N GLU A 190 -37.47 -8.66 -24.01
CA GLU A 190 -37.33 -7.70 -22.91
C GLU A 190 -36.68 -8.35 -21.68
N ASP A 191 -37.12 -9.54 -21.28
CA ASP A 191 -36.48 -10.33 -20.20
C ASP A 191 -35.00 -10.63 -20.51
N LEU A 192 -34.69 -10.97 -21.77
CA LEU A 192 -33.32 -11.14 -22.23
C LEU A 192 -32.54 -9.81 -22.21
N SER A 193 -33.19 -8.69 -22.54
CA SER A 193 -32.57 -7.36 -22.49
C SER A 193 -32.23 -6.93 -21.06
N TRP A 194 -33.05 -7.31 -20.08
CA TRP A 194 -32.71 -7.15 -18.66
C TRP A 194 -31.42 -7.90 -18.29
N SER A 195 -31.17 -9.08 -18.88
CA SER A 195 -29.92 -9.81 -18.70
C SER A 195 -28.68 -9.09 -19.30
N PHE A 196 -28.87 -8.23 -20.30
CA PHE A 196 -27.79 -7.41 -20.88
C PHE A 196 -27.50 -6.14 -20.08
N GLY A 197 -28.44 -5.66 -19.25
CA GLY A 197 -28.23 -4.54 -18.31
C GLY A 197 -27.08 -4.77 -17.33
N PHE A 198 -26.77 -6.03 -17.03
CA PHE A 198 -25.61 -6.41 -16.22
C PHE A 198 -24.27 -5.98 -16.84
N ARG A 199 -24.17 -5.69 -18.15
CA ARG A 199 -22.90 -5.24 -18.77
C ARG A 199 -22.46 -3.84 -18.29
N PHE A 200 -23.40 -2.93 -18.02
CA PHE A 200 -23.09 -1.59 -17.50
C PHE A 200 -22.72 -1.62 -16.02
N HIS A 201 -23.43 -2.45 -15.23
CA HIS A 201 -23.06 -2.74 -13.84
C HIS A 201 -21.65 -3.37 -13.78
N ASN A 202 -21.33 -4.27 -14.71
CA ASN A 202 -19.99 -4.83 -14.88
C ASN A 202 -18.92 -3.78 -15.15
N GLY A 203 -19.20 -2.71 -15.91
CA GLY A 203 -18.20 -1.66 -16.20
C GLY A 203 -17.75 -0.89 -14.97
N ARG A 204 -18.70 -0.41 -14.15
CA ARG A 204 -18.40 0.31 -12.89
C ARG A 204 -17.77 -0.62 -11.85
N VAL A 205 -18.30 -1.83 -11.71
CA VAL A 205 -17.73 -2.85 -10.82
C VAL A 205 -16.31 -3.20 -11.26
N ARG A 206 -16.02 -3.32 -12.56
CA ARG A 206 -14.66 -3.53 -13.08
C ARG A 206 -13.73 -2.35 -12.77
N ALA A 207 -14.21 -1.11 -12.91
CA ALA A 207 -13.42 0.07 -12.55
C ALA A 207 -13.10 0.12 -11.04
N ALA A 208 -14.08 -0.19 -10.18
CA ALA A 208 -13.88 -0.29 -8.74
C ALA A 208 -12.92 -1.42 -8.36
N ILE A 209 -13.06 -2.59 -8.98
CA ILE A 209 -12.13 -3.72 -8.80
C ILE A 209 -10.72 -3.33 -9.28
N ALA A 210 -10.59 -2.61 -10.39
CA ALA A 210 -9.30 -2.15 -10.92
C ALA A 210 -8.62 -1.15 -9.96
N ALA A 211 -9.38 -0.18 -9.42
CA ALA A 211 -8.89 0.75 -8.41
C ALA A 211 -8.42 0.02 -7.15
N LYS A 212 -9.21 -0.94 -6.66
CA LYS A 212 -8.84 -1.80 -5.52
C LYS A 212 -7.57 -2.61 -5.79
N ARG A 213 -7.44 -3.18 -6.98
CA ARG A 213 -6.24 -3.91 -7.39
C ARG A 213 -5.00 -3.01 -7.45
N SER A 214 -5.13 -1.79 -7.96
CA SER A 214 -4.04 -0.80 -8.00
C SER A 214 -3.56 -0.49 -6.59
N TYR A 215 -4.48 -0.10 -5.70
CA TYR A 215 -4.16 0.21 -4.30
C TYR A 215 -3.44 -0.95 -3.59
N ILE A 216 -3.94 -2.18 -3.73
CA ILE A 216 -3.31 -3.36 -3.14
C ILE A 216 -1.91 -3.59 -3.72
N ASN A 217 -1.72 -3.33 -5.01
CA ASN A 217 -0.42 -3.47 -5.66
C ASN A 217 0.59 -2.43 -5.14
N ASP A 218 0.16 -1.18 -4.95
CA ASP A 218 1.00 -0.12 -4.41
C ASP A 218 1.43 -0.46 -2.98
N LYS A 219 0.50 -0.96 -2.15
CA LYS A 219 0.83 -1.43 -0.78
C LYS A 219 1.77 -2.62 -0.76
N ARG A 220 1.68 -3.53 -1.74
CA ARG A 220 2.65 -4.63 -1.90
C ARG A 220 4.03 -4.12 -2.29
N GLN A 221 4.11 -3.11 -3.14
CA GLN A 221 5.39 -2.49 -3.48
C GLN A 221 5.99 -1.76 -2.28
N GLU A 222 5.20 -0.98 -1.54
CA GLU A 222 5.60 -0.34 -0.27
C GLU A 222 6.19 -1.40 0.69
N PHE A 223 5.49 -2.53 0.86
CA PHE A 223 5.96 -3.63 1.70
C PHE A 223 7.24 -4.29 1.21
N ARG A 224 7.38 -4.54 -0.11
CA ARG A 224 8.62 -5.11 -0.69
C ARG A 224 9.82 -4.16 -0.56
N SER A 225 9.58 -2.86 -0.63
CA SER A 225 10.62 -1.84 -0.50
C SER A 225 10.98 -1.52 0.95
N ALA A 226 10.16 -1.93 1.92
CA ALA A 226 10.37 -1.63 3.32
C ALA A 226 11.58 -2.38 3.87
N GLN A 227 12.47 -1.67 4.57
CA GLN A 227 13.64 -2.26 5.23
C GLN A 227 13.24 -3.23 6.36
N ARG A 228 12.04 -3.06 6.94
CA ARG A 228 11.49 -3.91 8.02
C ARG A 228 10.01 -4.23 7.74
N TYR A 229 9.64 -5.51 7.84
CA TYR A 229 8.32 -6.03 7.44
C TYR A 229 7.20 -5.93 8.49
N PHE A 230 7.21 -4.94 9.40
CA PHE A 230 6.21 -4.85 10.49
C PHE A 230 4.83 -4.35 10.02
N LYS A 231 4.79 -3.54 8.96
CA LYS A 231 3.55 -2.91 8.50
C LYS A 231 2.83 -3.84 7.53
N SER A 232 1.67 -4.36 7.94
CA SER A 232 0.84 -5.20 7.07
C SER A 232 0.45 -4.43 5.79
N PRO A 233 0.68 -4.98 4.58
CA PRO A 233 0.28 -4.34 3.33
C PRO A 233 -1.24 -4.34 3.14
N TYR A 234 -1.97 -5.15 3.91
CA TYR A 234 -3.41 -5.28 3.78
C TYR A 234 -4.12 -4.41 4.82
N PRO A 235 -5.05 -3.54 4.40
CA PRO A 235 -5.92 -2.83 5.32
C PRO A 235 -6.70 -3.82 6.20
N GLY A 236 -6.92 -3.45 7.47
CA GLY A 236 -7.73 -4.24 8.39
C GLY A 236 -9.20 -4.38 7.94
N PRO A 237 -10.00 -5.22 8.62
CA PRO A 237 -11.38 -5.53 8.24
C PRO A 237 -12.26 -4.30 7.94
N ASP A 238 -12.09 -3.22 8.70
CA ASP A 238 -12.90 -2.00 8.56
C ASP A 238 -12.32 -0.95 7.60
N ALA A 239 -11.07 -1.14 7.14
CA ALA A 239 -10.41 -0.15 6.30
C ALA A 239 -10.85 -0.22 4.83
N GLU A 240 -11.47 -1.31 4.37
CA GLU A 240 -12.01 -1.38 3.00
C GLU A 240 -13.17 -0.39 2.77
N ALA A 241 -14.05 -0.19 3.75
CA ALA A 241 -15.15 0.77 3.67
C ALA A 241 -14.65 2.22 3.60
N ILE A 242 -13.56 2.51 4.32
CA ILE A 242 -12.92 3.84 4.39
C ILE A 242 -12.17 4.16 3.10
N ILE A 243 -11.47 3.18 2.50
CA ILE A 243 -10.59 3.41 1.35
C ILE A 243 -11.36 3.43 0.02
N PHE A 244 -12.35 2.55 -0.15
CA PHE A 244 -13.05 2.41 -1.42
C PHE A 244 -14.44 3.05 -1.44
N GLY A 245 -14.93 3.51 -0.28
CA GLY A 245 -16.30 3.95 -0.09
C GLY A 245 -17.28 2.79 -0.30
N GLU A 246 -18.35 2.72 0.48
CA GLU A 246 -19.45 1.80 0.19
C GLU A 246 -20.16 2.23 -1.10
N GLY A 247 -19.57 1.92 -2.25
CA GLY A 247 -20.17 2.07 -3.56
C GLY A 247 -21.10 0.91 -3.89
N VAL A 248 -21.96 0.50 -2.94
CA VAL A 248 -23.03 -0.46 -3.24
C VAL A 248 -24.10 0.30 -4.03
N VAL A 249 -23.84 0.45 -5.34
CA VAL A 249 -24.81 1.04 -6.26
C VAL A 249 -26.04 0.14 -6.27
N ASN A 250 -27.20 0.73 -5.95
CA ASN A 250 -28.49 0.06 -5.97
C ASN A 250 -28.67 -0.66 -7.32
N LYS A 251 -28.86 -1.99 -7.27
CA LYS A 251 -28.99 -2.85 -8.45
C LYS A 251 -30.24 -2.55 -9.29
N ASN A 252 -31.17 -1.76 -8.76
CA ASN A 252 -32.50 -1.52 -9.33
C ASN A 252 -32.58 -0.31 -10.27
N ILE A 253 -31.45 0.27 -10.71
CA ILE A 253 -31.48 1.41 -11.63
C ILE A 253 -31.70 0.90 -13.07
N CYS A 254 -32.75 1.39 -13.75
CA CYS A 254 -33.03 1.03 -15.14
C CYS A 254 -31.90 1.44 -16.09
N THR A 255 -31.79 0.78 -17.26
CA THR A 255 -30.71 1.02 -18.24
C THR A 255 -30.58 2.49 -18.66
N ALA A 256 -31.70 3.22 -18.72
CA ALA A 256 -31.71 4.65 -19.02
C ALA A 256 -31.06 5.47 -17.88
N GLY A 257 -31.41 5.20 -16.63
CA GLY A 257 -30.80 5.85 -15.46
C GLY A 257 -29.30 5.57 -15.37
N GLN A 258 -28.88 4.33 -15.63
CA GLN A 258 -27.47 3.94 -15.63
C GLN A 258 -26.64 4.69 -16.68
N ARG A 259 -27.18 4.88 -17.90
CA ARG A 259 -26.51 5.68 -18.95
C ARG A 259 -26.37 7.14 -18.55
N THR A 260 -27.39 7.72 -17.93
CA THR A 260 -27.35 9.09 -17.41
C THR A 260 -26.26 9.27 -16.35
N PHE A 261 -26.17 8.34 -15.39
CA PHE A 261 -25.09 8.36 -14.38
C PHE A 261 -23.69 8.21 -14.99
N MET A 262 -23.53 7.33 -15.98
CA MET A 262 -22.24 7.13 -16.66
C MET A 262 -21.82 8.39 -17.43
N VAL A 263 -22.75 9.01 -18.16
CA VAL A 263 -22.51 10.27 -18.86
C VAL A 263 -22.14 11.39 -17.88
N TYR A 264 -22.84 11.45 -16.74
CA TYR A 264 -22.54 12.38 -15.66
C TYR A 264 -21.12 12.16 -15.11
N ASP A 265 -20.77 10.94 -14.69
CA ASP A 265 -19.43 10.63 -14.18
C ASP A 265 -18.31 10.92 -15.20
N ASN A 266 -18.54 10.61 -16.49
CA ASN A 266 -17.60 10.92 -17.56
C ASN A 266 -17.43 12.43 -17.78
N SER A 267 -18.49 13.22 -17.56
CA SER A 267 -18.41 14.68 -17.61
C SER A 267 -17.59 15.28 -16.46
N PHE A 268 -17.43 14.58 -15.32
CA PHE A 268 -16.51 15.02 -14.26
C PHE A 268 -15.06 14.75 -14.60
N ARG A 269 -14.78 13.66 -15.34
CA ARG A 269 -13.42 13.26 -15.70
C ARG A 269 -12.86 14.07 -16.86
N ASP A 270 -13.71 14.44 -17.81
CA ASP A 270 -13.28 15.09 -19.04
C ASP A 270 -13.90 16.49 -19.21
N ARG A 271 -13.02 17.51 -19.18
CA ARG A 271 -13.40 18.93 -19.23
C ARG A 271 -14.11 19.28 -20.54
N HIS A 272 -13.78 18.61 -21.64
CA HIS A 272 -14.41 18.86 -22.95
C HIS A 272 -15.85 18.33 -22.98
N ILE A 273 -16.05 17.11 -22.47
CA ILE A 273 -17.36 16.45 -22.39
C ILE A 273 -18.30 17.27 -21.50
N ARG A 274 -17.81 17.79 -20.37
CA ARG A 274 -18.59 18.70 -19.50
C ARG A 274 -19.15 19.91 -20.25
N LYS A 275 -18.31 20.61 -21.00
CA LYS A 275 -18.70 21.80 -21.76
C LYS A 275 -19.76 21.49 -22.83
N ILE A 276 -19.68 20.33 -23.48
CA ILE A 276 -20.68 19.90 -24.47
C ILE A 276 -22.05 19.71 -23.80
N TYR A 277 -22.09 19.02 -22.66
CA TYR A 277 -23.34 18.77 -21.95
C TYR A 277 -23.93 20.04 -21.33
N GLU A 278 -23.11 20.94 -20.80
CA GLU A 278 -23.56 22.26 -20.32
C GLU A 278 -24.21 23.06 -21.45
N LYS A 279 -23.63 23.06 -22.66
CA LYS A 279 -24.23 23.70 -23.84
C LYS A 279 -25.54 23.03 -24.28
N PHE A 280 -25.61 21.70 -24.29
CA PHE A 280 -26.85 20.98 -24.60
C PHE A 280 -27.96 21.26 -23.58
N ALA A 281 -27.63 21.29 -22.28
CA ALA A 281 -28.56 21.61 -21.20
C ALA A 281 -29.05 23.06 -21.30
N ALA A 282 -28.16 24.02 -21.62
CA ALA A 282 -28.54 25.41 -21.88
C ALA A 282 -29.47 25.51 -23.10
N ARG A 283 -29.17 24.82 -24.21
CA ARG A 283 -30.01 24.79 -25.41
C ARG A 283 -31.40 24.20 -25.12
N ARG A 284 -31.47 23.15 -24.30
CA ARG A 284 -32.74 22.54 -23.88
C ARG A 284 -33.56 23.46 -22.97
N ARG A 285 -32.93 24.17 -22.03
CA ARG A 285 -33.59 25.20 -21.22
C ARG A 285 -34.18 26.31 -22.08
N ASN A 286 -33.41 26.82 -23.04
CA ASN A 286 -33.88 27.85 -23.97
C ASN A 286 -35.04 27.34 -24.84
N SER A 287 -34.99 26.10 -25.31
CA SER A 287 -36.09 25.49 -26.06
C SER A 287 -37.36 25.30 -25.22
N MET A 288 -37.22 24.93 -23.94
CA MET A 288 -38.36 24.81 -23.02
C MET A 288 -38.98 26.18 -22.73
N GLN A 289 -38.15 27.20 -22.53
CA GLN A 289 -38.61 28.58 -22.35
C GLN A 289 -39.34 29.11 -23.60
N ALA A 290 -38.77 28.89 -24.79
CA ALA A 290 -39.42 29.23 -26.05
C ALA A 290 -40.77 28.50 -26.22
N ASN A 291 -40.86 27.23 -25.79
CA ASN A 291 -42.11 26.49 -25.81
C ASN A 291 -43.15 27.06 -24.82
N GLN A 292 -42.73 27.46 -23.62
CA GLN A 292 -43.61 28.14 -22.66
C GLN A 292 -44.11 29.49 -23.20
N GLU A 293 -43.24 30.27 -23.85
CA GLU A 293 -43.61 31.53 -24.50
C GLU A 293 -44.58 31.31 -25.66
N ASN A 294 -44.37 30.29 -26.48
CA ASN A 294 -45.31 29.90 -27.54
C ASN A 294 -46.68 29.49 -26.97
N ILE A 295 -46.71 28.72 -25.87
CA ILE A 295 -47.97 28.35 -25.20
C ILE A 295 -48.68 29.61 -24.68
N ARG A 296 -47.94 30.54 -24.05
CA ARG A 296 -48.48 31.83 -23.60
C ARG A 296 -49.02 32.67 -24.77
N ALA A 297 -48.29 32.74 -25.88
CA ALA A 297 -48.70 33.48 -27.06
C ALA A 297 -49.96 32.88 -27.70
N LEU A 298 -50.06 31.55 -27.78
CA LEU A 298 -51.26 30.86 -28.26
C LEU A 298 -52.47 31.15 -27.36
N PHE A 299 -52.28 31.10 -26.04
CA PHE A 299 -53.33 31.45 -25.08
C PHE A 299 -53.82 32.89 -25.26
N CYS A 300 -52.91 33.87 -25.33
CA CYS A 300 -53.25 35.27 -25.55
C CYS A 300 -53.98 35.47 -26.89
N ARG A 301 -53.53 34.81 -27.96
CA ARG A 301 -54.15 34.87 -29.29
C ARG A 301 -55.58 34.32 -29.26
N ASP A 302 -55.80 33.19 -28.57
CA ASP A 302 -57.13 32.60 -28.43
C ASP A 302 -58.06 33.43 -27.56
N LEU A 303 -57.55 34.06 -26.50
CA LEU A 303 -58.32 34.98 -25.67
C LEU A 303 -58.80 36.20 -26.48
N VAL A 304 -57.89 36.84 -27.23
CA VAL A 304 -58.22 37.98 -28.11
C VAL A 304 -59.24 37.56 -29.18
N ARG A 305 -59.05 36.40 -29.81
CA ARG A 305 -60.01 35.87 -30.81
C ARG A 305 -61.41 35.67 -30.21
N ARG A 306 -61.50 35.13 -28.99
CA ARG A 306 -62.80 34.97 -28.28
C ARG A 306 -63.44 36.31 -27.94
N MET A 307 -62.67 37.29 -27.47
CA MET A 307 -63.18 38.64 -27.19
C MET A 307 -63.69 39.35 -28.45
N ILE A 308 -62.94 39.28 -29.55
CA ILE A 308 -63.36 39.84 -30.85
C ILE A 308 -64.62 39.15 -31.36
N LYS A 309 -64.70 37.82 -31.28
CA LYS A 309 -65.90 37.06 -31.67
C LYS A 309 -67.11 37.47 -30.83
N LYS A 310 -66.97 37.58 -29.50
CA LYS A 310 -68.04 38.04 -28.61
C LYS A 310 -68.51 39.46 -28.96
N ARG A 311 -67.57 40.38 -29.25
CA ARG A 311 -67.88 41.76 -29.68
C ARG A 311 -68.57 41.83 -31.03
N LEU A 312 -68.18 41.00 -31.99
CA LEU A 312 -68.84 40.89 -33.31
C LEU A 312 -70.27 40.34 -33.18
N VAL A 313 -70.47 39.32 -32.35
CA VAL A 313 -71.81 38.77 -32.08
C VAL A 313 -72.70 39.84 -31.43
N ALA A 314 -72.20 40.59 -30.45
CA ALA A 314 -72.95 41.69 -29.83
C ALA A 314 -73.33 42.79 -30.85
N ARG A 315 -72.39 43.25 -31.68
CA ARG A 315 -72.69 44.22 -32.76
C ARG A 315 -73.69 43.70 -33.79
N ASN A 316 -73.63 42.43 -34.14
CA ASN A 316 -74.58 41.84 -35.09
C ASN A 316 -75.98 41.73 -34.48
N ALA A 317 -76.08 41.42 -33.19
CA ALA A 317 -77.35 41.46 -32.46
C ALA A 317 -77.94 42.88 -32.45
N GLU A 318 -77.12 43.91 -32.17
CA GLU A 318 -77.54 45.33 -32.25
C GLU A 318 -78.00 45.74 -33.66
N LYS A 319 -77.35 45.23 -34.71
CA LYS A 319 -77.79 45.47 -36.10
C LYS A 319 -79.11 44.78 -36.41
N ILE A 320 -79.36 43.58 -35.87
CA ILE A 320 -80.61 42.86 -36.06
C ILE A 320 -81.74 43.57 -35.30
N THR A 321 -81.52 44.00 -34.06
CA THR A 321 -82.52 44.78 -33.31
C THR A 321 -82.81 46.13 -33.96
N MET A 322 -81.79 46.82 -34.47
CA MET A 322 -81.98 48.04 -35.28
C MET A 322 -82.80 47.77 -36.54
N ARG A 323 -82.55 46.66 -37.25
CA ARG A 323 -83.35 46.28 -38.43
C ARG A 323 -84.80 45.98 -38.07
N GLN A 324 -85.02 45.20 -37.01
CA GLN A 324 -86.36 44.90 -36.51
C GLN A 324 -87.11 46.17 -36.10
N PHE A 325 -86.44 47.12 -35.44
CA PHE A 325 -87.02 48.41 -35.10
C PHE A 325 -87.39 49.25 -36.33
N LEU A 326 -86.53 49.25 -37.36
CA LEU A 326 -86.82 49.93 -38.63
C LEU A 326 -87.97 49.26 -39.39
N ASP A 327 -88.04 47.94 -39.39
CA ASP A 327 -89.13 47.18 -40.01
C ASP A 327 -90.46 47.42 -39.28
N ASP A 328 -90.46 47.48 -37.94
CA ASP A 328 -91.63 47.84 -37.13
C ASP A 328 -92.10 49.28 -37.37
N LEU A 329 -91.17 50.23 -37.53
CA LEU A 329 -91.50 51.62 -37.90
C LEU A 329 -92.10 51.71 -39.31
N LEU A 330 -91.56 50.94 -40.27
CA LEU A 330 -92.09 50.87 -41.64
C LEU A 330 -93.45 50.19 -41.68
N ALA A 331 -93.69 49.18 -40.84
CA ALA A 331 -95.00 48.53 -40.70
C ALA A 331 -96.05 49.50 -40.13
N LYS A 332 -95.69 50.27 -39.08
CA LYS A 332 -96.57 51.29 -38.49
C LYS A 332 -96.87 52.48 -39.40
N SER A 333 -96.04 52.77 -40.41
CA SER A 333 -96.33 53.80 -41.42
C SER A 333 -97.27 53.34 -42.56
N ARG A 334 -97.62 52.05 -42.58
CA ARG A 334 -98.51 51.43 -43.60
C ARG A 334 -99.92 51.12 -43.07
N GLU A 335 -100.17 51.37 -41.79
CA GLU A 335 -101.51 51.53 -41.20
C GLU A 335 -101.86 53.02 -41.22
#